data_AF-A0A1F9ZQ42-F1
#
_entry.id   AF-A0A1F9ZQ42-F1
#
_cell.length_a   1.000
_cell.length_b   1.000
_cell.length_c   1.000
_cell.angle_alpha   90.00
_cell.angle_beta   90.00
_cell.angle_gamma   90.00
#
_symmetry.space_group_name_H-M   'P 1'
#
loop_
_entity.id
_entity.type
_entity.pdbx_description
1 polymer ?
#
loop_
_entity_poly.entity_id
_entity_poly.type
_entity_poly.pdbx_seq_one_letter_code
_entity_poly.pdbx_strand_id
1 'polypeptide(L)'
;MEFNEKLYTQKSDLLKVLAHPIRLCIVRGLLDHGSCNVSHMEGCLNVSQSAISQHLAKLKSAGVLSVKRSGNTNYYELVNPEVVRVIVCLFNEEGKEIA
;
A
#
# COMPACT_ATOMS: atom_id res chain seq x y z
N MET A 1 6.70 28.28 -15.41
CA MET A 1 6.40 27.09 -14.58
C MET A 1 5.74 27.62 -13.32
N GLU A 2 4.49 27.25 -13.04
CA GLU A 2 3.76 27.72 -11.85
C GLU A 2 3.86 26.66 -10.75
N PHE A 3 4.33 27.05 -9.56
CA PHE A 3 4.53 26.13 -8.45
C PHE A 3 3.26 25.99 -7.61
N ASN A 4 2.57 24.86 -7.75
CA ASN A 4 1.44 24.51 -6.90
C ASN A 4 1.95 23.76 -5.66
N GLU A 5 2.35 24.51 -4.63
CA GLU A 5 2.91 23.97 -3.38
C GLU A 5 2.05 22.86 -2.76
N LYS A 6 0.73 23.05 -2.75
CA LYS A 6 -0.22 22.08 -2.19
C LYS A 6 -0.18 20.75 -2.94
N LEU A 7 -0.23 20.79 -4.27
CA LEU A 7 -0.17 19.58 -5.10
C LEU A 7 1.16 18.85 -4.91
N TYR A 8 2.29 19.55 -4.97
CA TYR A 8 3.62 18.94 -4.81
C TYR A 8 3.82 18.36 -3.41
N THR A 9 3.32 19.03 -2.37
CA THR A 9 3.36 18.53 -0.99
C THR A 9 2.58 17.23 -0.88
N GLN A 10 1.33 17.19 -1.38
CA GLN A 10 0.50 15.98 -1.39
C GLN A 10 1.19 14.80 -2.10
N LYS A 11 1.78 15.03 -3.29
CA LYS A 11 2.52 13.98 -4.02
C LYS A 11 3.77 13.54 -3.26
N SER A 12 4.52 14.47 -2.69
CA SER A 12 5.72 14.16 -1.90
C SER A 12 5.38 13.32 -0.66
N ASP A 13 4.25 13.60 0.00
CA ASP A 13 3.83 12.87 1.20
C ASP A 13 3.36 11.46 0.85
N LEU A 14 2.67 11.28 -0.28
CA LEU A 14 2.36 9.95 -0.80
C LEU A 14 3.64 9.14 -1.05
N LEU A 15 4.64 9.73 -1.70
CA LEU A 15 5.93 9.08 -1.95
C LEU A 15 6.67 8.74 -0.65
N LYS A 16 6.70 9.64 0.34
CA LYS A 16 7.27 9.36 1.68
C LYS A 16 6.58 8.19 2.37
N VAL A 17 5.26 8.10 2.23
CA VAL A 17 4.50 6.96 2.74
C VAL A 17 4.92 5.68 2.01
N LEU A 18 5.13 5.69 0.70
CA LEU A 18 5.56 4.49 -0.03
C LEU A 18 7.02 4.09 0.21
N ALA A 19 7.92 5.05 0.47
CA ALA A 19 9.38 4.87 0.56
C ALA A 19 9.83 4.09 1.81
N HIS A 20 9.43 2.83 1.93
CA HIS A 20 9.88 1.89 2.96
C HIS A 20 9.74 0.46 2.46
N PRO A 21 10.75 -0.42 2.66
CA PRO A 21 10.79 -1.74 2.06
C PRO A 21 9.56 -2.60 2.38
N ILE A 22 9.15 -2.64 3.65
CA ILE A 22 7.96 -3.42 4.07
C ILE A 22 6.68 -2.87 3.42
N ARG A 23 6.55 -1.55 3.25
CA ARG A 23 5.34 -0.95 2.68
C ARG A 23 5.26 -1.18 1.18
N LEU A 24 6.38 -1.10 0.47
CA LEU A 24 6.46 -1.51 -0.94
C LEU A 24 6.10 -2.99 -1.11
N CYS A 25 6.60 -3.87 -0.23
CA CYS A 25 6.29 -5.29 -0.29
C CYS A 25 4.80 -5.57 -0.02
N ILE A 26 4.21 -4.95 1.00
CA ILE A 26 2.76 -5.05 1.27
C ILE A 26 1.95 -4.58 0.07
N VAL A 27 2.25 -3.39 -0.47
CA VAL A 27 1.50 -2.81 -1.59
C VAL A 27 1.62 -3.69 -2.83
N ARG A 28 2.83 -4.13 -3.19
CA ARG A 28 3.04 -5.02 -4.34
C ARG A 28 2.33 -6.37 -4.15
N GLY A 29 2.42 -6.98 -2.98
CA GLY A 29 1.71 -8.23 -2.69
C GLY A 29 0.19 -8.08 -2.76
N LEU A 30 -0.36 -6.95 -2.30
CA LEU A 30 -1.79 -6.66 -2.44
C LEU A 30 -2.21 -6.43 -3.90
N LEU A 31 -1.32 -5.90 -4.75
CA LEU A 31 -1.59 -5.81 -6.19
C LEU A 31 -1.68 -7.21 -6.83
N ASP A 32 -0.90 -8.17 -6.34
CA ASP A 32 -0.87 -9.55 -6.87
C ASP A 32 -2.05 -10.40 -6.40
N HIS A 33 -2.48 -10.20 -5.15
CA HIS A 33 -3.46 -11.05 -4.49
C HIS A 33 -4.85 -10.40 -4.31
N GLY A 34 -4.98 -9.12 -4.62
CA GLY A 34 -6.19 -8.30 -4.44
C GLY A 34 -6.47 -7.92 -2.98
N SER A 35 -6.65 -8.92 -2.11
CA SER A 35 -6.87 -8.66 -0.67
C SER A 35 -6.13 -9.65 0.23
N CYS A 36 -5.56 -9.16 1.34
CA CYS A 36 -4.85 -9.99 2.31
C CYS A 36 -5.10 -9.53 3.76
N ASN A 37 -4.95 -10.46 4.70
CA ASN A 37 -4.97 -10.17 6.14
C ASN A 37 -3.56 -10.16 6.75
N VAL A 38 -3.45 -9.67 7.99
CA VAL A 38 -2.16 -9.52 8.69
C VAL A 38 -1.45 -10.85 8.90
N SER A 39 -2.19 -11.91 9.24
CA SER A 39 -1.62 -13.25 9.48
C SER A 39 -0.96 -13.82 8.22
N HIS A 40 -1.56 -13.60 7.05
CA HIS A 40 -0.96 -13.97 5.77
C HIS A 40 0.33 -13.17 5.51
N MET A 41 0.29 -11.86 5.74
CA MET A 41 1.46 -10.98 5.55
C MET A 41 2.62 -11.34 6.50
N GLU A 42 2.36 -11.74 7.74
CA GLU A 42 3.38 -12.17 8.70
C GLU A 42 4.18 -13.37 8.20
N GLY A 43 3.50 -14.35 7.61
CA GLY A 43 4.14 -15.53 7.03
C GLY A 43 5.06 -15.21 5.85
N CYS A 44 4.81 -14.10 5.14
CA CYS A 44 5.61 -13.70 3.97
C CYS A 44 6.73 -12.71 4.31
N LEU A 45 6.50 -11.80 5.26
CA LEU A 45 7.37 -10.64 5.49
C LEU A 45 8.39 -10.85 6.62
N ASN A 46 8.27 -11.93 7.41
CA ASN A 46 9.12 -12.21 8.58
C ASN A 46 9.24 -11.00 9.54
N VAL A 47 8.13 -10.27 9.72
CA VAL A 47 7.96 -9.18 10.69
C VAL A 47 6.73 -9.49 11.55
N SER A 48 6.76 -9.02 12.80
CA SER A 48 5.65 -9.24 13.73
C SER A 48 4.34 -8.61 13.26
N GLN A 49 3.20 -9.21 13.63
CA GLN A 49 1.87 -8.64 13.35
C GLN A 49 1.70 -7.19 13.82
N SER A 50 2.33 -6.81 14.94
CA SER A 50 2.28 -5.44 15.46
C SER A 50 2.98 -4.46 14.50
N ALA A 51 4.18 -4.81 14.01
CA ALA A 51 4.90 -3.99 13.04
C ALA A 51 4.13 -3.88 11.71
N ILE A 52 3.56 -4.98 11.23
CA ILE A 52 2.72 -4.99 10.01
C ILE A 52 1.49 -4.10 10.21
N SER A 53 0.81 -4.20 11.35
CA SER A 53 -0.36 -3.38 11.67
C SER A 53 -0.04 -1.88 11.68
N GLN A 54 1.14 -1.49 12.18
CA GLN A 54 1.60 -0.10 12.13
C GLN A 54 1.83 0.39 10.70
N HIS A 55 2.42 -0.44 9.84
CA HIS A 55 2.59 -0.13 8.42
C HIS A 55 1.25 0.01 7.69
N LEU A 56 0.31 -0.91 7.92
CA LEU A 56 -1.03 -0.87 7.35
C LEU A 56 -1.81 0.36 7.82
N ALA A 57 -1.70 0.75 9.10
CA ALA A 57 -2.31 1.98 9.61
C ALA A 57 -1.78 3.23 8.90
N LYS A 58 -0.46 3.31 8.67
CA LYS A 58 0.17 4.41 7.93
C LYS A 58 -0.35 4.47 6.48
N LEU A 59 -0.36 3.33 5.78
CA LEU A 59 -0.86 3.22 4.41
C LEU A 59 -2.35 3.58 4.29
N LYS A 60 -3.18 3.10 5.22
CA LYS A 60 -4.60 3.45 5.31
C LYS A 60 -4.80 4.95 5.54
N SER A 61 -4.06 5.55 6.47
CA SER A 61 -4.17 6.99 6.76
C SER A 61 -3.79 7.87 5.57
N ALA A 62 -2.93 7.38 4.68
CA ALA A 62 -2.52 8.04 3.44
C ALA A 62 -3.47 7.76 2.27
N GLY A 63 -4.57 7.04 2.49
CA GLY A 63 -5.53 6.68 1.44
C GLY A 63 -4.99 5.67 0.43
N VAL A 64 -3.96 4.89 0.76
CA VAL A 64 -3.40 3.86 -0.12
C VAL A 64 -4.25 2.59 -0.09
N LEU A 65 -4.76 2.24 1.09
CA LEU A 65 -5.49 1.00 1.36
C LEU A 65 -6.87 1.30 1.96
N SER A 66 -7.85 0.47 1.64
CA SER A 66 -9.06 0.31 2.46
C SER A 66 -8.92 -0.93 3.36
N VAL A 67 -9.87 -1.08 4.28
CA VAL A 67 -9.96 -2.25 5.14
C VAL A 67 -11.40 -2.70 5.27
N LYS A 68 -11.64 -4.00 5.09
CA LYS A 68 -12.94 -4.64 5.28
C LYS A 68 -12.83 -5.70 6.36
N ARG A 69 -13.76 -5.69 7.31
CA ARG A 69 -13.83 -6.70 8.36
C ARG A 69 -14.66 -7.89 7.89
N SER A 70 -14.12 -9.10 8.03
CA SER A 70 -14.83 -10.36 7.82
C SER A 70 -14.67 -11.23 9.07
N GLY A 71 -15.75 -11.38 9.83
CA GLY A 71 -15.73 -11.97 11.17
C GLY A 71 -14.82 -11.18 12.12
N ASN A 72 -13.79 -11.85 12.65
CA ASN A 72 -12.78 -11.25 13.53
C ASN A 72 -11.50 -10.81 12.79
N THR A 73 -11.47 -10.90 11.46
CA THR A 73 -10.27 -10.63 10.67
C THR A 73 -10.46 -9.39 9.79
N ASN A 74 -9.43 -8.55 9.73
CA ASN A 74 -9.37 -7.41 8.81
C ASN A 74 -8.65 -7.82 7.53
N TYR A 75 -9.27 -7.50 6.39
CA TYR A 75 -8.71 -7.67 5.05
C TYR A 75 -8.41 -6.30 4.46
N TYR A 76 -7.23 -6.16 3.87
CA TYR A 76 -6.74 -4.92 3.28
C TYR A 76 -6.65 -5.11 1.78
N GLU A 77 -6.97 -4.06 1.03
CA GLU A 77 -6.99 -4.01 -0.43
C GLU A 77 -6.48 -2.64 -0.90
N LEU A 78 -5.88 -2.59 -2.09
CA LEU A 78 -5.42 -1.34 -2.69
C LEU A 78 -6.61 -0.55 -3.24
N VAL A 79 -6.64 0.75 -2.98
CA VAL A 79 -7.71 1.63 -3.47
C VAL A 79 -7.21 2.86 -4.21
N ASN A 80 -5.90 3.08 -4.25
CA ASN A 80 -5.30 4.27 -4.86
C ASN A 80 -4.67 3.93 -6.23
N PRO A 81 -5.28 4.38 -7.34
CA PRO A 81 -4.77 4.08 -8.68
C PRO A 81 -3.41 4.73 -8.97
N GLU A 82 -3.08 5.85 -8.32
CA GLU A 82 -1.77 6.47 -8.51
C GLU A 82 -0.64 5.62 -7.93
N VAL A 83 -0.89 5.00 -6.78
CA VAL A 83 0.05 4.08 -6.15
C VAL A 83 0.27 2.87 -7.04
N VAL A 84 -0.79 2.31 -7.63
CA VAL A 84 -0.64 1.19 -8.58
C VAL A 84 0.26 1.56 -9.75
N ARG A 85 0.04 2.72 -10.38
CA ARG A 85 0.90 3.19 -11.48
C ARG A 85 2.37 3.34 -11.06
N VAL A 86 2.62 3.86 -9.86
CA VAL A 86 3.99 4.00 -9.33
C VAL A 86 4.63 2.62 -9.15
N ILE A 87 3.92 1.66 -8.56
CA ILE A 87 4.46 0.31 -8.29
C ILE A 87 4.70 -0.46 -9.59
N VAL A 88 3.74 -0.42 -10.52
CA VAL A 88 3.89 -1.01 -11.86
C VAL A 88 5.13 -0.47 -12.56
N CYS A 89 5.35 0.84 -12.50
CA CYS A 89 6.53 1.49 -13.08
C CYS A 89 7.83 1.10 -12.37
N LEU A 90 7.84 1.05 -11.04
CA LEU A 90 9.05 0.72 -10.26
C LEU A 90 9.51 -0.73 -10.44
N PHE A 91 8.59 -1.66 -10.68
CA PHE A 91 8.88 -3.09 -10.80
C PHE A 91 8.76 -3.64 -12.23
N ASN A 92 8.51 -2.79 -13.23
CA ASN A 92 8.30 -3.16 -14.64
C ASN A 92 7.18 -4.21 -14.84
N GLU A 93 6.05 -4.04 -14.16
CA GLU A 93 4.94 -5.00 -14.15
C GLU A 93 3.76 -4.53 -15.01
N GLU A 94 3.97 -4.44 -16.33
CA GLU A 94 2.97 -3.94 -17.27
C GLU A 94 1.65 -4.73 -17.20
N GLY A 95 0.52 -4.02 -17.29
CA GLY A 95 -0.82 -4.62 -17.37
C GLY A 95 -1.48 -4.98 -16.03
N LYS A 96 -0.85 -4.70 -14.89
CA LYS A 96 -1.50 -4.87 -13.57
C LYS A 96 -2.40 -3.69 -13.22
N GLU A 97 -3.60 -4.02 -12.76
CA GLU A 97 -4.61 -3.08 -12.27
C GLU A 97 -5.03 -3.47 -10.85
N ILE A 98 -5.80 -2.61 -10.17
CA ILE A 98 -6.41 -2.97 -8.89
C ILE A 98 -7.37 -4.14 -9.16
N ALA A 99 -7.15 -5.26 -8.45
CA ALA A 99 -7.97 -6.46 -8.56
C ALA A 99 -9.40 -6.27 -8.02
#